data_AF-A0A3E4XIR6-F1
#
_entry.id   AF-A0A3E4XIR6-F1
#
_cell.length_a   1.000
_cell.length_b   1.000
_cell.length_c   1.000
_cell.angle_alpha   90.00
_cell.angle_beta   90.00
_cell.angle_gamma   90.00
#
_symmetry.space_group_name_H-M   'P 1'
#
loop_
_entity.id
_entity.type
_entity.pdbx_description
1 polymer ?
#
loop_
_entity_poly.entity_id
_entity_poly.type
_entity_poly.pdbx_seq_one_letter_code
_entity_poly.pdbx_strand_id
1 'polypeptide(L)'
;MNQQEWIEYFELVNGRKPTPAELYQAQATGEFILERSNILSSNGQVREQRPIKPAKPVIAMTQQPQFAQTAATFQQVVSPKKGMFKKTKIILVSVLGSLVAILLIVGGYSLWRYQSGKIADGTYEVVAYSYRDDDKDKMVDGIDEYKDEGLDLQSFVVVKNNQSRTYNLVEGDNKSYVSLMDYEIDIPQIFDPWNKTQSQALNADQVEDVTKDFMKKMRKDYSFYTKEAADKVVKKTTREYKDTLREKRTYVKHGDEYTLTTYGEKGKLESRITFKRLSKSDTDKRWDHYEDAVKDYKKELKSYSDQYDDFKDYYGYGYSDDYGSDSKSSSSGSSKKSVDRI
;
A
#
# COMPACT_ATOMS: atom_id res chain seq x y z
N MET A 1 18.94 2.29 3.18
CA MET A 1 19.83 3.22 2.48
C MET A 1 21.24 2.99 2.99
N ASN A 2 22.25 2.96 2.11
CA ASN A 2 23.65 2.93 2.55
C ASN A 2 24.13 4.35 2.92
N GLN A 3 25.30 4.48 3.54
CA GLN A 3 25.81 5.78 4.01
C GLN A 3 25.94 6.82 2.87
N GLN A 4 26.35 6.39 1.68
CA GLN A 4 26.59 7.28 0.55
C GLN A 4 25.26 7.85 0.00
N GLU A 5 24.27 6.99 -0.17
CA GLU A 5 22.91 7.38 -0.59
C GLU A 5 22.26 8.35 0.42
N TRP A 6 22.50 8.15 1.73
CA TRP A 6 21.96 9.04 2.76
C TRP A 6 22.62 10.42 2.71
N ILE A 7 23.93 10.48 2.46
CA ILE A 7 24.66 11.75 2.29
C ILE A 7 24.16 12.50 1.05
N GLU A 8 23.97 11.81 -0.07
CA GLU A 8 23.45 12.41 -1.31
C GLU A 8 22.03 12.96 -1.13
N TYR A 9 21.16 12.20 -0.45
CA TYR A 9 19.82 12.67 -0.08
C TYR A 9 19.88 13.90 0.84
N PHE A 10 20.75 13.88 1.86
CA PHE A 10 20.92 15.00 2.77
C PHE A 10 21.40 16.27 2.04
N GLU A 11 22.37 16.13 1.12
CA GLU A 11 22.91 17.22 0.31
C GLU A 11 21.86 17.79 -0.64
N LEU A 12 21.07 16.93 -1.28
CA LEU A 12 19.98 17.35 -2.17
C LEU A 12 18.91 18.16 -1.43
N VAL A 13 18.53 17.73 -0.22
CA VAL A 13 17.45 18.37 0.57
C VAL A 13 17.93 19.66 1.24
N ASN A 14 19.16 19.68 1.76
CA ASN A 14 19.64 20.78 2.60
C ASN A 14 20.63 21.72 1.88
N GLY A 15 21.01 21.42 0.64
CA GLY A 15 21.98 22.21 -0.14
C GLY A 15 23.39 22.26 0.46
N ARG A 16 23.69 21.39 1.42
CA ARG A 16 25.00 21.30 2.10
C ARG A 16 25.31 19.88 2.54
N LYS A 17 26.60 19.59 2.75
CA LYS A 17 27.04 18.31 3.33
C LYS A 17 26.56 18.16 4.78
N PRO A 18 26.23 16.93 5.23
CA PRO A 18 25.89 16.67 6.62
C PRO A 18 27.09 16.91 7.53
N THR A 19 26.83 17.44 8.73
CA THR A 19 27.85 17.55 9.79
C THR A 19 28.12 16.18 10.41
N PRO A 20 29.28 15.97 11.08
CA PRO A 20 29.57 14.71 11.77
C PRO A 20 28.52 14.30 12.81
N ALA A 21 27.88 15.27 13.46
CA ALA A 21 26.81 15.02 14.43
C ALA A 21 25.53 14.50 13.76
N GLU A 22 25.17 15.05 12.59
CA GLU A 22 24.01 14.60 11.81
C GLU A 22 24.23 13.19 11.23
N LEU A 23 25.44 12.90 10.75
CA LEU A 23 25.82 11.56 10.32
C LEU A 23 25.76 10.53 11.47
N TYR A 24 26.27 10.89 12.64
CA TYR A 24 26.23 10.00 13.81
C TYR A 24 24.80 9.77 14.31
N GLN A 25 23.97 10.82 14.30
CA GLN A 25 22.56 10.71 14.67
C GLN A 25 21.83 9.80 13.69
N ALA A 26 22.02 9.97 12.38
CA ALA A 26 21.43 9.14 11.35
C ALA A 26 21.88 7.68 11.40
N GLN A 27 23.14 7.43 11.80
CA GLN A 27 23.62 6.08 12.06
C GLN A 27 22.97 5.48 13.31
N ALA A 28 22.84 6.25 14.39
CA ALA A 28 22.23 5.81 15.65
C ALA A 28 20.72 5.57 15.53
N THR A 29 20.02 6.31 14.66
CA THR A 29 18.60 6.12 14.34
C THR A 29 18.37 5.06 13.26
N GLY A 30 19.45 4.53 12.67
CA GLY A 30 19.38 3.49 11.63
C GLY A 30 18.85 3.98 10.30
N GLU A 31 18.95 5.28 10.01
CA GLU A 31 18.55 5.88 8.73
C GLU A 31 19.41 5.40 7.56
N PHE A 32 20.65 4.98 7.86
CA PHE A 32 21.45 4.20 6.94
C PHE A 32 22.20 3.08 7.65
N ILE A 33 22.60 2.08 6.85
CA ILE A 33 23.36 0.92 7.32
C ILE A 33 24.78 1.07 6.78
N LEU A 34 25.80 0.92 7.63
CA LEU A 34 27.18 0.77 7.18
C LEU A 34 27.29 -0.56 6.43
N GLU A 35 27.44 -0.50 5.11
CA GLU A 35 27.85 -1.67 4.35
C GLU A 35 29.24 -2.09 4.87
N ARG A 36 29.30 -3.22 5.57
CA ARG A 36 30.57 -3.93 5.72
C ARG A 36 31.01 -4.29 4.32
N SER A 37 32.04 -3.63 3.84
CA SER A 37 32.71 -3.94 2.59
C SER A 37 33.14 -5.40 2.63
N ASN A 38 32.41 -6.29 1.95
CA ASN A 38 32.91 -7.61 1.56
C ASN A 38 33.88 -7.40 0.39
N ILE A 39 34.99 -6.70 0.65
CA ILE A 39 36.19 -6.82 -0.18
C ILE A 39 36.82 -8.15 0.21
N LEU A 40 36.62 -9.13 -0.67
CA LEU A 40 37.41 -10.34 -0.73
C LEU A 40 38.88 -9.93 -0.87
N SER A 41 39.60 -9.79 0.25
CA SER A 41 41.06 -9.82 0.25
C SER A 41 41.49 -11.21 -0.19
N SER A 42 41.95 -11.31 -1.44
CA SER A 42 42.88 -12.34 -1.86
C SER A 42 44.19 -12.11 -1.10
N ASN A 43 44.29 -12.70 0.09
CA ASN A 43 45.48 -13.35 0.63
C ASN A 43 45.16 -13.84 2.05
N GLY A 44 45.10 -15.16 2.20
CA GLY A 44 44.64 -15.82 3.40
C GLY A 44 45.51 -15.54 4.62
N GLN A 45 44.87 -15.16 5.71
CA GLN A 45 45.24 -15.64 7.04
C GLN A 45 44.05 -15.55 8.00
N VAL A 46 43.83 -16.68 8.67
CA VAL A 46 42.73 -17.00 9.58
C VAL A 46 42.91 -16.27 10.92
N ARG A 47 41.81 -15.77 11.50
CA ARG A 47 41.67 -15.75 12.97
C ARG A 47 40.23 -16.08 13.38
N GLU A 48 40.11 -17.22 14.05
CA GLU A 48 38.87 -17.82 14.57
C GLU A 48 38.09 -16.91 15.53
N GLN A 49 36.76 -17.04 15.52
CA GLN A 49 35.97 -17.20 16.76
C GLN A 49 34.85 -18.25 16.55
N ARG A 50 34.60 -19.01 17.62
CA ARG A 50 34.01 -20.36 17.71
C ARG A 50 32.48 -20.45 17.48
N PRO A 51 31.96 -21.66 17.17
CA PRO A 51 30.54 -21.93 16.94
C PRO A 51 29.81 -22.36 18.23
N ILE A 52 28.52 -22.02 18.35
CA ILE A 52 27.60 -22.73 19.26
C ILE A 52 26.38 -23.18 18.47
N LYS A 53 26.14 -24.49 18.50
CA LYS A 53 25.10 -25.26 17.80
C LYS A 53 23.69 -25.03 18.39
N PRO A 54 22.62 -25.37 17.63
CA PRO A 54 21.24 -25.02 17.93
C PRO A 54 20.52 -26.08 18.78
N ALA A 55 19.49 -25.65 19.52
CA ALA A 55 18.45 -26.54 20.05
C ALA A 55 17.05 -26.00 19.68
N LYS A 56 16.28 -26.83 18.97
CA LYS A 56 14.80 -26.81 18.88
C LYS A 56 14.28 -27.90 19.87
N PRO A 57 12.97 -28.07 20.21
CA PRO A 57 11.76 -27.61 19.47
C PRO A 57 10.47 -27.26 20.30
N VAL A 58 9.48 -26.58 19.65
CA VAL A 58 8.01 -26.91 19.57
C VAL A 58 7.17 -26.70 20.87
N ILE A 59 5.99 -26.04 20.97
CA ILE A 59 4.72 -25.92 20.20
C ILE A 59 3.99 -24.58 20.53
N ALA A 60 3.19 -24.11 19.56
CA ALA A 60 1.92 -23.35 19.57
C ALA A 60 1.18 -23.08 20.91
N MET A 61 0.22 -22.17 21.09
CA MET A 61 -0.73 -21.51 20.18
C MET A 61 -1.45 -20.40 21.00
N THR A 62 -1.84 -19.31 20.34
CA THR A 62 -3.09 -18.51 20.53
C THR A 62 -3.50 -17.88 21.88
N GLN A 63 -4.06 -16.66 21.72
CA GLN A 63 -5.06 -15.94 22.55
C GLN A 63 -4.60 -14.95 23.63
N GLN A 64 -4.46 -13.69 23.20
CA GLN A 64 -5.18 -12.49 23.67
C GLN A 64 -5.86 -12.55 25.06
N PRO A 65 -5.59 -11.60 25.98
CA PRO A 65 -6.47 -11.35 27.12
C PRO A 65 -7.51 -10.28 26.78
N GLN A 66 -8.78 -10.63 26.93
CA GLN A 66 -9.91 -9.70 27.05
C GLN A 66 -9.80 -8.87 28.34
N PHE A 67 -10.20 -7.61 28.25
CA PHE A 67 -10.59 -6.80 29.40
C PHE A 67 -11.96 -7.24 29.90
N ALA A 68 -12.11 -7.54 31.20
CA ALA A 68 -13.22 -7.07 32.05
C ALA A 68 -13.17 -7.66 33.48
N GLN A 69 -13.04 -6.73 34.44
CA GLN A 69 -13.72 -6.63 35.75
C GLN A 69 -13.97 -7.89 36.61
N THR A 70 -13.46 -7.90 37.84
CA THR A 70 -14.33 -7.85 39.06
C THR A 70 -13.54 -7.46 40.30
N ALA A 71 -14.17 -6.64 41.14
CA ALA A 71 -13.69 -6.22 42.46
C ALA A 71 -13.82 -7.33 43.51
N ALA A 72 -12.91 -7.39 44.48
CA ALA A 72 -13.19 -7.55 45.92
C ALA A 72 -11.89 -7.80 46.73
N THR A 73 -11.56 -6.80 47.54
CA THR A 73 -11.17 -6.84 48.96
C THR A 73 -10.39 -8.04 49.53
N PHE A 74 -9.22 -7.70 50.09
CA PHE A 74 -8.42 -8.36 51.13
C PHE A 74 -9.08 -9.49 51.95
N GLN A 75 -8.34 -10.59 52.12
CA GLN A 75 -7.98 -11.02 53.47
C GLN A 75 -6.64 -11.77 53.53
N GLN A 76 -5.82 -11.23 54.42
CA GLN A 76 -4.51 -11.67 54.84
C GLN A 76 -4.68 -12.76 55.90
N VAL A 77 -4.02 -13.91 55.75
CA VAL A 77 -3.77 -14.84 56.86
C VAL A 77 -2.26 -14.99 56.99
N VAL A 78 -1.71 -14.43 58.06
CA VAL A 78 -0.31 -14.58 58.47
C VAL A 78 -0.27 -15.49 59.69
N SER A 79 0.73 -16.37 59.78
CA SER A 79 1.36 -16.81 61.03
C SER A 79 2.66 -17.58 60.74
N PRO A 80 3.66 -17.64 61.64
CA PRO A 80 4.36 -16.52 62.27
C PRO A 80 5.91 -16.62 62.12
N LYS A 81 6.56 -15.48 62.39
CA LYS A 81 8.01 -15.16 62.42
C LYS A 81 9.01 -16.32 62.57
N LYS A 82 10.06 -16.28 61.71
CA LYS A 82 11.45 -16.48 62.15
C LYS A 82 12.37 -15.55 61.36
N GLY A 83 13.08 -14.68 62.07
CA GLY A 83 13.76 -13.53 61.49
C GLY A 83 15.02 -13.89 60.70
N MET A 84 15.35 -13.09 59.68
CA MET A 84 16.74 -12.75 59.34
C MET A 84 16.85 -11.64 58.29
N PHE A 85 17.79 -10.74 58.56
CA PHE A 85 18.44 -9.69 57.75
C PHE A 85 17.62 -8.57 57.07
N LYS A 86 17.86 -7.34 57.56
CA LYS A 86 17.39 -6.05 57.03
C LYS A 86 17.81 -5.73 55.58
N LYS A 87 18.60 -6.60 54.92
CA LYS A 87 19.07 -6.40 53.52
C LYS A 87 18.12 -6.97 52.46
N THR A 88 17.13 -7.79 52.83
CA THR A 88 16.22 -8.44 51.86
C THR A 88 15.02 -7.57 51.45
N LYS A 89 14.69 -6.50 52.20
CA LYS A 89 13.61 -5.56 51.82
C LYS A 89 13.95 -4.61 50.67
N ILE A 90 15.24 -4.37 50.39
CA ILE A 90 15.69 -3.46 49.33
C ILE A 90 15.68 -4.17 47.96
N ILE A 91 15.90 -5.49 47.93
CA ILE A 91 15.96 -6.27 46.69
C ILE A 91 14.57 -6.46 46.06
N LEU A 92 13.53 -6.67 46.87
CA LEU A 92 12.17 -6.87 46.35
C LEU A 92 11.55 -5.58 45.77
N VAL A 93 11.83 -4.41 46.37
CA VAL A 93 11.41 -3.10 45.84
C VAL A 93 12.23 -2.71 44.60
N SER A 94 13.51 -3.09 44.54
CA SER A 94 14.38 -2.86 43.38
C SER A 94 13.98 -3.67 42.15
N VAL A 95 13.58 -4.94 42.31
CA VAL A 95 13.11 -5.79 41.19
C VAL A 95 11.75 -5.30 40.65
N LEU A 96 10.81 -4.95 41.53
CA LEU A 96 9.52 -4.36 41.10
C LEU A 96 9.70 -2.98 40.45
N GLY A 97 10.56 -2.11 40.99
CA GLY A 97 10.87 -0.81 40.38
C GLY A 97 11.53 -0.94 39.01
N SER A 98 12.44 -1.90 38.86
CA SER A 98 13.10 -2.21 37.57
C SER A 98 12.09 -2.75 36.54
N LEU A 99 11.16 -3.62 36.96
CA LEU A 99 10.09 -4.12 36.09
C LEU A 99 9.15 -3.01 35.61
N VAL A 100 8.75 -2.09 36.49
CA VAL A 100 7.93 -0.93 36.11
C VAL A 100 8.69 -0.02 35.13
N ALA A 101 9.99 0.22 35.35
CA ALA A 101 10.81 1.02 34.44
C ALA A 101 10.94 0.36 33.05
N ILE A 102 11.17 -0.96 32.99
CA ILE A 102 11.23 -1.70 31.73
C ILE A 102 9.89 -1.64 31.00
N LEU A 103 8.76 -1.81 31.70
CA LEU A 103 7.43 -1.71 31.11
C LEU A 103 7.13 -0.30 30.56
N LEU A 104 7.57 0.76 31.26
CA LEU A 104 7.42 2.14 30.77
C LEU A 104 8.29 2.41 29.53
N ILE A 105 9.52 1.88 29.48
CA ILE A 105 10.40 2.01 28.31
C ILE A 105 9.81 1.26 27.11
N VAL A 106 9.41 0.00 27.30
CA VAL A 106 8.83 -0.82 26.22
C VAL A 106 7.48 -0.26 25.77
N GLY A 107 6.62 0.16 26.71
CA GLY A 107 5.33 0.77 26.43
C GLY A 107 5.46 2.12 25.72
N GLY A 108 6.36 2.98 26.19
CA GLY A 108 6.66 4.27 25.58
C GLY A 108 7.22 4.13 24.17
N TYR A 109 8.20 3.24 23.96
CA TYR A 109 8.73 2.94 22.64
C TYR A 109 7.64 2.39 21.71
N SER A 110 6.78 1.50 22.22
CA SER A 110 5.73 0.89 21.41
C SER A 110 4.71 1.92 20.91
N LEU A 111 4.28 2.81 21.81
CA LEU A 111 3.36 3.89 21.46
C LEU A 111 3.99 4.87 20.46
N TRP A 112 5.23 5.29 20.72
CA TRP A 112 5.98 6.18 19.82
C TRP A 112 6.14 5.56 18.44
N ARG A 113 6.56 4.29 18.38
CA ARG A 113 6.81 3.60 17.11
C ARG A 113 5.54 3.47 16.29
N TYR A 114 4.42 3.14 16.92
CA TYR A 114 3.11 3.08 16.26
C TYR A 114 2.64 4.47 15.79
N GLN A 115 2.68 5.49 16.65
CA GLN A 115 2.24 6.84 16.28
C GLN A 115 3.09 7.47 15.17
N SER A 116 4.40 7.18 15.14
CA SER A 116 5.31 7.67 14.10
C SER A 116 5.00 7.12 12.70
N GLY A 117 4.38 5.94 12.61
CA GLY A 117 3.95 5.35 11.34
C GLY A 117 2.47 5.58 11.04
N LYS A 118 1.66 5.99 12.03
CA LYS A 118 0.23 6.15 11.80
C LYS A 118 -0.05 7.28 10.79
N ILE A 119 -0.68 6.92 9.68
CA ILE A 119 -1.26 7.86 8.73
C ILE A 119 -2.58 8.36 9.32
N ALA A 120 -2.78 9.68 9.30
CA ALA A 120 -3.98 10.28 9.87
C ALA A 120 -5.18 9.99 8.97
N ASP A 121 -6.36 9.80 9.55
CA ASP A 121 -7.59 9.64 8.76
C ASP A 121 -7.86 10.91 7.94
N GLY A 122 -8.30 10.75 6.69
CA GLY A 122 -8.58 11.86 5.78
C GLY A 122 -8.36 11.49 4.31
N THR A 123 -8.57 12.48 3.45
CA THR A 123 -8.34 12.38 2.01
C THR A 123 -6.97 12.92 1.68
N TYR A 124 -6.26 12.22 0.80
CA TYR A 124 -4.93 12.60 0.33
C TYR A 124 -4.89 12.59 -1.19
N GLU A 125 -4.39 13.64 -1.82
CA GLU A 125 -4.23 13.68 -3.28
C GLU A 125 -2.82 13.25 -3.69
N VAL A 126 -2.68 12.73 -4.91
CA VAL A 126 -1.38 12.43 -5.50
C VAL A 126 -0.70 13.74 -5.90
N VAL A 127 0.48 14.02 -5.35
CA VAL A 127 1.27 15.23 -5.66
C VAL A 127 2.61 14.94 -6.34
N ALA A 128 3.05 13.68 -6.31
CA ALA A 128 4.18 13.20 -7.09
C ALA A 128 3.97 11.73 -7.44
N TYR A 129 4.28 11.34 -8.68
CA TYR A 129 4.23 9.96 -9.13
C TYR A 129 5.42 9.66 -10.02
N SER A 130 6.15 8.60 -9.71
CA SER A 130 7.20 8.09 -10.58
C SER A 130 7.14 6.57 -10.66
N TYR A 131 7.47 6.04 -11.82
CA TYR A 131 7.53 4.60 -12.06
C TYR A 131 8.82 4.25 -12.80
N ARG A 132 9.25 2.99 -12.68
CA ARG A 132 10.39 2.49 -13.44
C ARG A 132 9.94 2.09 -14.83
N ASP A 133 10.52 2.74 -15.82
CA ASP A 133 10.45 2.31 -17.21
C ASP A 133 11.47 1.18 -17.40
N ASP A 134 10.98 -0.05 -17.64
CA ASP A 134 11.84 -1.23 -17.82
C ASP A 134 12.62 -1.20 -19.14
N ASP A 135 12.12 -0.50 -20.17
CA ASP A 135 12.79 -0.36 -21.47
C ASP A 135 13.99 0.60 -21.34
N LYS A 136 13.84 1.67 -20.53
CA LYS A 136 14.86 2.71 -20.33
C LYS A 136 15.72 2.49 -19.06
N ASP A 137 15.40 1.48 -18.26
CA ASP A 137 15.93 1.18 -16.93
C ASP A 137 16.11 2.41 -16.00
N LYS A 138 15.13 3.32 -16.02
CA LYS A 138 15.15 4.55 -15.21
C LYS A 138 13.80 4.85 -14.58
N MET A 139 13.82 5.64 -13.53
CA MET A 139 12.59 6.24 -13.00
C MET A 139 12.13 7.36 -13.95
N VAL A 140 10.85 7.36 -14.27
CA VAL A 140 10.18 8.39 -15.07
C VAL A 140 9.13 9.05 -14.20
N ASP A 141 8.97 10.36 -14.34
CA ASP A 141 7.90 11.12 -13.69
C ASP A 141 6.61 10.88 -14.46
N GLY A 142 5.66 10.20 -13.83
CA GLY A 142 4.40 9.87 -14.47
C GLY A 142 3.43 11.05 -14.53
N ILE A 143 3.52 12.03 -13.61
CA ILE A 143 2.67 13.23 -13.67
C ILE A 143 3.06 14.06 -14.88
N ASP A 144 4.35 14.22 -15.15
CA ASP A 144 4.79 14.98 -16.32
C ASP A 144 4.42 14.27 -17.63
N GLU A 145 4.44 12.93 -17.68
CA GLU A 145 3.91 12.20 -18.85
C GLU A 145 2.41 12.46 -19.08
N TYR A 146 1.59 12.49 -18.03
CA TYR A 146 0.18 12.88 -18.18
C TYR A 146 0.07 14.30 -18.74
N LYS A 147 0.82 15.27 -18.20
CA LYS A 147 0.79 16.65 -18.69
C LYS A 147 1.20 16.78 -20.15
N ASP A 148 2.23 16.03 -20.58
CA ASP A 148 2.68 16.01 -21.97
C ASP A 148 1.59 15.49 -22.94
N GLU A 149 0.67 14.65 -22.44
CA GLU A 149 -0.51 14.17 -23.17
C GLU A 149 -1.75 15.08 -23.03
N GLY A 150 -1.62 16.25 -22.37
CA GLY A 150 -2.73 17.14 -22.09
C GLY A 150 -3.69 16.59 -21.03
N LEU A 151 -3.18 15.75 -20.13
CA LEU A 151 -3.92 15.11 -19.05
C LEU A 151 -3.46 15.63 -17.67
N ASP A 152 -4.40 15.70 -16.74
CA ASP A 152 -4.16 16.07 -15.34
C ASP A 152 -4.50 14.92 -14.40
N LEU A 153 -3.50 14.45 -13.65
CA LEU A 153 -3.67 13.36 -12.69
C LEU A 153 -4.25 13.91 -11.38
N GLN A 154 -5.50 13.54 -11.11
CA GLN A 154 -6.28 14.02 -9.97
C GLN A 154 -6.68 12.92 -9.00
N SER A 155 -6.07 11.74 -9.12
CA SER A 155 -6.31 10.61 -8.24
C SER A 155 -6.05 10.94 -6.78
N PHE A 156 -6.83 10.33 -5.90
CA PHE A 156 -6.74 10.52 -4.46
C PHE A 156 -6.98 9.24 -3.68
N VAL A 157 -6.60 9.25 -2.41
CA VAL A 157 -6.74 8.14 -1.48
C VAL A 157 -7.50 8.59 -0.25
N VAL A 158 -8.45 7.78 0.20
CA VAL A 158 -9.13 7.99 1.47
C VAL A 158 -8.59 7.02 2.49
N VAL A 159 -8.02 7.56 3.58
CA VAL A 159 -7.49 6.79 4.70
C VAL A 159 -8.47 6.85 5.87
N LYS A 160 -8.83 5.68 6.40
CA LYS A 160 -9.68 5.55 7.59
C LYS A 160 -9.31 4.28 8.34
N ASN A 161 -9.07 4.38 9.65
CA ASN A 161 -8.80 3.23 10.52
C ASN A 161 -7.64 2.34 10.02
N ASN A 162 -6.53 2.96 9.59
CA ASN A 162 -5.38 2.29 8.97
C ASN A 162 -5.73 1.49 7.69
N GLN A 163 -6.88 1.75 7.08
CA GLN A 163 -7.19 1.25 5.75
C GLN A 163 -7.18 2.41 4.75
N SER A 164 -6.88 2.11 3.50
CA SER A 164 -6.99 3.05 2.40
C SER A 164 -7.78 2.50 1.22
N ARG A 165 -8.42 3.41 0.48
CA ARG A 165 -8.99 3.15 -0.84
C ARG A 165 -8.49 4.21 -1.82
N THR A 166 -8.14 3.77 -3.01
CA THR A 166 -7.71 4.63 -4.11
C THR A 166 -8.92 4.96 -4.99
N TYR A 167 -8.98 6.21 -5.44
CA TYR A 167 -9.97 6.71 -6.38
C TYR A 167 -9.23 7.35 -7.54
N ASN A 168 -9.35 6.73 -8.72
CA ASN A 168 -8.62 7.14 -9.90
C ASN A 168 -9.41 8.15 -10.73
N LEU A 169 -8.79 9.32 -10.95
CA LEU A 169 -9.32 10.39 -11.78
C LEU A 169 -8.19 10.97 -12.61
N VAL A 170 -8.38 10.95 -13.93
CA VAL A 170 -7.51 11.65 -14.88
C VAL A 170 -8.39 12.57 -15.71
N GLU A 171 -8.03 13.84 -15.78
CA GLU A 171 -8.76 14.81 -16.59
C GLU A 171 -8.04 15.06 -17.90
N GLY A 172 -8.77 15.28 -18.97
CA GLY A 172 -8.25 15.87 -20.19
C GLY A 172 -9.15 16.99 -20.67
N ASP A 173 -8.74 17.68 -21.73
CA ASP A 173 -9.39 18.90 -22.23
C ASP A 173 -10.92 18.84 -22.38
N ASN A 174 -11.48 17.67 -22.69
CA ASN A 174 -12.92 17.50 -22.93
C ASN A 174 -13.55 16.31 -22.19
N LYS A 175 -12.77 15.54 -21.44
CA LYS A 175 -13.25 14.28 -20.83
C LYS A 175 -12.49 13.97 -19.55
N SER A 176 -13.23 13.51 -18.55
CA SER A 176 -12.67 12.94 -17.33
C SER A 176 -12.73 11.41 -17.40
N TYR A 177 -11.64 10.76 -17.04
CA TYR A 177 -11.49 9.32 -16.99
C TYR A 177 -11.54 8.86 -15.54
N VAL A 178 -12.49 7.99 -15.23
CA VAL A 178 -12.72 7.44 -13.89
C VAL A 178 -12.86 5.92 -13.94
N SER A 179 -12.51 5.26 -12.84
CA SER A 179 -12.76 3.83 -12.65
C SER A 179 -14.07 3.63 -11.88
N LEU A 180 -15.10 3.08 -12.55
CA LEU A 180 -16.32 2.66 -11.85
C LEU A 180 -16.07 1.53 -10.86
N MET A 181 -15.05 0.73 -11.09
CA MET A 181 -14.66 -0.34 -10.18
C MET A 181 -14.18 0.25 -8.86
N ASP A 182 -13.34 1.29 -8.91
CA ASP A 182 -12.80 1.96 -7.72
C ASP A 182 -13.90 2.70 -6.94
N TYR A 183 -14.91 3.22 -7.65
CA TYR A 183 -16.06 3.87 -7.03
C TYR A 183 -17.03 2.88 -6.38
N GLU A 184 -17.33 1.76 -7.05
CA GLU A 184 -18.41 0.84 -6.64
C GLU A 184 -17.93 -0.37 -5.82
N ILE A 185 -16.65 -0.74 -5.90
CA ILE A 185 -16.09 -1.90 -5.19
C ILE A 185 -15.16 -1.45 -4.06
N ASP A 186 -15.30 -2.11 -2.92
CA ASP A 186 -14.40 -1.95 -1.78
C ASP A 186 -13.25 -2.96 -1.84
N ILE A 187 -12.08 -2.53 -2.31
CA ILE A 187 -10.82 -3.30 -2.26
C ILE A 187 -9.82 -2.55 -1.37
N PRO A 188 -9.91 -2.68 -0.03
CA PRO A 188 -9.11 -1.88 0.87
C PRO A 188 -7.67 -2.36 0.93
N GLN A 189 -6.76 -1.40 1.06
CA GLN A 189 -5.38 -1.59 1.46
C GLN A 189 -5.25 -1.36 2.96
N ILE A 190 -4.31 -2.03 3.62
CA ILE A 190 -4.08 -1.95 5.07
C ILE A 190 -2.69 -1.39 5.32
N PHE A 191 -2.62 -0.35 6.14
CA PHE A 191 -1.39 0.16 6.70
C PHE A 191 -1.01 -0.60 7.97
N ASP A 192 0.27 -0.91 8.10
CA ASP A 192 0.92 -1.30 9.33
C ASP A 192 1.78 -0.13 9.82
N PRO A 193 1.32 0.65 10.81
CA PRO A 193 2.09 1.75 11.42
C PRO A 193 3.39 1.29 12.06
N TRP A 194 3.42 0.07 12.60
CA TRP A 194 4.61 -0.46 13.24
C TRP A 194 5.69 -0.76 12.22
N ASN A 195 5.38 -1.44 11.13
CA ASN A 195 6.40 -1.79 10.13
C ASN A 195 6.55 -0.72 9.03
N LYS A 196 5.67 0.29 9.02
CA LYS A 196 5.58 1.30 7.94
C LYS A 196 5.41 0.65 6.58
N THR A 197 4.54 -0.36 6.52
CA THR A 197 4.23 -1.13 5.31
C THR A 197 2.76 -0.99 4.95
N GLN A 198 2.44 -1.20 3.68
CA GLN A 198 1.07 -1.30 3.19
C GLN A 198 0.89 -2.67 2.53
N SER A 199 -0.24 -3.32 2.75
CA SER A 199 -0.59 -4.60 2.13
C SER A 199 -2.02 -4.58 1.64
N GLN A 200 -2.38 -5.55 0.80
CA GLN A 200 -3.77 -5.73 0.41
C GLN A 200 -4.58 -6.42 1.51
N ALA A 201 -5.85 -6.04 1.68
CA ALA A 201 -6.73 -6.68 2.66
C ALA A 201 -7.33 -8.00 2.15
N LEU A 202 -7.61 -8.08 0.85
CA LEU A 202 -8.30 -9.21 0.24
C LEU A 202 -7.31 -10.18 -0.38
N ASN A 203 -7.68 -11.45 -0.46
CA ASN A 203 -6.99 -12.43 -1.30
C ASN A 203 -7.53 -12.40 -2.74
N ALA A 204 -6.88 -13.14 -3.64
CA ALA A 204 -7.22 -13.13 -5.05
C ALA A 204 -8.63 -13.70 -5.36
N ASP A 205 -9.09 -14.70 -4.60
CA ASP A 205 -10.40 -15.31 -4.80
C ASP A 205 -11.51 -14.34 -4.39
N GLN A 206 -11.31 -13.60 -3.28
CA GLN A 206 -12.21 -12.52 -2.86
C GLN A 206 -12.29 -11.41 -3.91
N VAL A 207 -11.16 -11.01 -4.51
CA VAL A 207 -11.16 -10.03 -5.60
C VAL A 207 -11.86 -10.56 -6.85
N GLU A 208 -11.66 -11.83 -7.17
CA GLU A 208 -12.37 -12.48 -8.28
C GLU A 208 -13.90 -12.41 -8.07
N ASP A 209 -14.37 -12.73 -6.86
CA ASP A 209 -15.80 -12.75 -6.55
C ASP A 209 -16.43 -11.35 -6.58
N VAL A 210 -15.82 -10.34 -5.97
CA VAL A 210 -16.35 -8.97 -6.04
C VAL A 210 -16.31 -8.42 -7.47
N THR A 211 -15.31 -8.80 -8.27
CA THR A 211 -15.24 -8.41 -9.68
C THR A 211 -16.32 -9.11 -10.51
N LYS A 212 -16.64 -10.38 -10.23
CA LYS A 212 -17.76 -11.09 -10.87
C LYS A 212 -19.09 -10.40 -10.57
N ASP A 213 -19.33 -10.02 -9.33
CA ASP A 213 -20.56 -9.33 -8.93
C ASP A 213 -20.68 -7.96 -9.60
N PHE A 214 -19.58 -7.20 -9.64
CA PHE A 214 -19.52 -5.95 -10.39
C PHE A 214 -19.80 -6.15 -11.87
N MET A 215 -19.13 -7.10 -12.53
CA MET A 215 -19.35 -7.35 -13.96
C MET A 215 -20.76 -7.88 -14.24
N LYS A 216 -21.38 -8.62 -13.32
CA LYS A 216 -22.78 -9.02 -13.44
C LYS A 216 -23.72 -7.81 -13.43
N LYS A 217 -23.44 -6.80 -12.60
CA LYS A 217 -24.16 -5.52 -12.61
C LYS A 217 -23.91 -4.76 -13.91
N MET A 218 -22.66 -4.61 -14.34
CA MET A 218 -22.31 -3.91 -15.58
C MET A 218 -23.00 -4.53 -16.80
N ARG A 219 -23.09 -5.85 -16.89
CA ARG A 219 -23.81 -6.56 -17.96
C ARG A 219 -25.32 -6.36 -17.94
N LYS A 220 -25.90 -6.10 -16.77
CA LYS A 220 -27.32 -5.83 -16.62
C LYS A 220 -27.64 -4.40 -17.06
N ASP A 221 -26.77 -3.46 -16.71
CA ASP A 221 -26.99 -2.03 -16.91
C ASP A 221 -26.54 -1.58 -18.32
N TYR A 222 -25.57 -2.27 -18.93
CA TYR A 222 -25.02 -1.95 -20.25
C TYR A 222 -24.89 -3.21 -21.14
N SER A 223 -25.63 -3.23 -22.24
CA SER A 223 -25.85 -4.39 -23.11
C SER A 223 -24.62 -4.84 -23.91
N PHE A 224 -23.67 -3.93 -24.15
CA PHE A 224 -22.43 -4.25 -24.86
C PHE A 224 -21.46 -5.13 -24.05
N TYR A 225 -21.63 -5.25 -22.73
CA TYR A 225 -20.88 -6.22 -21.95
C TYR A 225 -21.44 -7.62 -22.16
N THR A 226 -20.77 -8.40 -23.01
CA THR A 226 -21.08 -9.83 -23.15
C THR A 226 -20.57 -10.63 -21.95
N LYS A 227 -21.02 -11.89 -21.84
CA LYS A 227 -20.50 -12.81 -20.82
C LYS A 227 -19.01 -13.01 -20.97
N GLU A 228 -18.54 -13.17 -22.20
CA GLU A 228 -17.14 -13.42 -22.55
C GLU A 228 -16.27 -12.20 -22.23
N ALA A 229 -16.78 -10.99 -22.50
CA ALA A 229 -16.09 -9.75 -22.14
C ALA A 229 -15.94 -9.61 -20.61
N ALA A 230 -17.02 -9.86 -19.86
CA ALA A 230 -16.98 -9.86 -18.41
C ALA A 230 -16.01 -10.90 -17.83
N ASP A 231 -16.04 -12.14 -18.34
CA ASP A 231 -15.15 -13.21 -17.89
C ASP A 231 -13.68 -12.85 -18.16
N LYS A 232 -13.38 -12.12 -19.25
CA LYS A 232 -12.03 -11.61 -19.54
C LYS A 232 -11.61 -10.53 -18.53
N VAL A 233 -12.50 -9.60 -18.18
CA VAL A 233 -12.22 -8.57 -17.17
C VAL A 233 -11.92 -9.22 -15.83
N VAL A 234 -12.79 -10.12 -15.35
CA VAL A 234 -12.58 -10.87 -14.10
C VAL A 234 -11.21 -11.56 -14.09
N LYS A 235 -10.88 -12.31 -15.15
CA LYS A 235 -9.58 -13.00 -15.25
C LYS A 235 -8.38 -12.05 -15.25
N LYS A 236 -8.51 -10.89 -15.92
CA LYS A 236 -7.46 -9.87 -15.99
C LYS A 236 -7.25 -9.23 -14.62
N THR A 237 -8.32 -8.73 -14.00
CA THR A 237 -8.29 -8.11 -12.66
C THR A 237 -7.74 -9.06 -11.61
N THR A 238 -8.19 -10.32 -11.58
CA THR A 238 -7.67 -11.32 -10.63
C THR A 238 -6.18 -11.62 -10.85
N ARG A 239 -5.72 -11.63 -12.11
CA ARG A 239 -4.30 -11.85 -12.42
C ARG A 239 -3.47 -10.65 -11.96
N GLU A 240 -3.84 -9.44 -12.35
CA GLU A 240 -3.14 -8.21 -11.98
C GLU A 240 -3.11 -8.04 -10.46
N TYR A 241 -4.21 -8.35 -9.77
CA TYR A 241 -4.25 -8.33 -8.33
C TYR A 241 -3.29 -9.33 -7.68
N LYS A 242 -3.13 -10.54 -8.23
CA LYS A 242 -2.15 -11.53 -7.74
C LYS A 242 -0.72 -10.99 -7.81
N ASP A 243 -0.41 -10.15 -8.79
CA ASP A 243 0.90 -9.52 -8.89
C ASP A 243 1.07 -8.50 -7.76
N THR A 244 0.03 -7.71 -7.46
CA THR A 244 0.07 -6.75 -6.32
C THR A 244 0.24 -7.43 -4.96
N LEU A 245 -0.22 -8.68 -4.80
CA LEU A 245 -0.02 -9.47 -3.57
C LEU A 245 1.45 -9.88 -3.37
N ARG A 246 2.27 -9.85 -4.41
CA ARG A 246 3.70 -10.19 -4.37
C ARG A 246 4.59 -8.97 -4.14
N GLU A 247 4.04 -7.78 -4.34
CA GLU A 247 4.74 -6.53 -4.12
C GLU A 247 5.05 -6.32 -2.64
N LYS A 248 6.19 -5.68 -2.39
CA LYS A 248 6.50 -5.11 -1.08
C LYS A 248 6.26 -3.62 -1.14
N ARG A 249 5.37 -3.10 -0.29
CA ARG A 249 5.11 -1.66 -0.19
C ARG A 249 5.51 -1.12 1.18
N THR A 250 6.33 -0.08 1.17
CA THR A 250 6.77 0.65 2.37
C THR A 250 6.44 2.11 2.23
N TYR A 251 6.24 2.82 3.33
CA TYR A 251 6.00 4.27 3.26
C TYR A 251 6.84 5.05 4.26
N VAL A 252 7.09 6.31 3.92
CA VAL A 252 7.70 7.31 4.78
C VAL A 252 6.72 8.47 4.90
N LYS A 253 6.52 8.97 6.12
CA LYS A 253 5.64 10.10 6.41
C LYS A 253 6.46 11.35 6.72
N HIS A 254 6.05 12.49 6.18
CA HIS A 254 6.64 13.79 6.46
C HIS A 254 5.53 14.86 6.55
N GLY A 255 5.27 15.37 7.76
CA GLY A 255 4.19 16.32 7.99
C GLY A 255 2.83 15.78 7.56
N ASP A 256 2.18 16.49 6.64
CA ASP A 256 0.88 16.14 6.03
C ASP A 256 1.03 15.25 4.77
N GLU A 257 2.24 14.82 4.45
CA GLU A 257 2.53 13.97 3.30
C GLU A 257 3.00 12.58 3.70
N TYR A 258 2.77 11.61 2.82
CA TYR A 258 3.47 10.33 2.87
C TYR A 258 3.85 9.85 1.47
N THR A 259 5.04 9.27 1.34
CA THR A 259 5.50 8.64 0.11
C THR A 259 5.42 7.15 0.25
N LEU A 260 4.60 6.51 -0.58
CA LEU A 260 4.54 5.07 -0.76
C LEU A 260 5.59 4.66 -1.80
N THR A 261 6.39 3.64 -1.47
CA THR A 261 7.36 3.03 -2.37
C THR A 261 6.99 1.58 -2.60
N THR A 262 6.83 1.20 -3.86
CA THR A 262 6.50 -0.15 -4.29
C THR A 262 7.73 -0.83 -4.87
N TYR A 263 8.00 -2.04 -4.38
CA TYR A 263 9.03 -2.91 -4.89
C TYR A 263 8.40 -4.17 -5.45
N GLY A 264 8.78 -4.50 -6.68
CA GLY A 264 8.32 -5.70 -7.37
C GLY A 264 9.04 -6.97 -6.91
N GLU A 265 8.92 -8.00 -7.73
CA GLU A 265 9.66 -9.24 -7.53
C GLU A 265 11.17 -8.97 -7.45
N LYS A 266 11.86 -9.69 -6.55
CA LYS A 266 13.31 -9.55 -6.28
C LYS A 266 13.72 -8.21 -5.65
N GLY A 267 12.76 -7.38 -5.22
CA GLY A 267 13.05 -6.12 -4.53
C GLY A 267 13.45 -4.96 -5.44
N LYS A 268 13.22 -5.08 -6.76
CA LYS A 268 13.43 -3.98 -7.71
C LYS A 268 12.45 -2.85 -7.40
N LEU A 269 12.94 -1.60 -7.37
CA LEU A 269 12.08 -0.42 -7.22
C LEU A 269 11.20 -0.26 -8.47
N GLU A 270 9.88 -0.30 -8.29
CA GLU A 270 8.89 -0.18 -9.36
C GLU A 270 8.22 1.18 -9.41
N SER A 271 7.83 1.75 -8.27
CA SER A 271 7.18 3.06 -8.24
C SER A 271 7.33 3.78 -6.90
N ARG A 272 7.16 5.11 -6.96
CA ARG A 272 6.96 5.97 -5.79
C ARG A 272 5.79 6.90 -6.04
N ILE A 273 4.91 7.01 -5.06
CA ILE A 273 3.77 7.92 -5.07
C ILE A 273 3.81 8.74 -3.79
N THR A 274 3.82 10.07 -3.90
CA THR A 274 3.66 10.97 -2.75
C THR A 274 2.24 11.46 -2.69
N PHE A 275 1.64 11.32 -1.52
CA PHE A 275 0.29 11.70 -1.21
C PHE A 275 0.30 12.86 -0.20
N LYS A 276 -0.50 13.89 -0.44
CA LYS A 276 -0.63 15.07 0.43
C LYS A 276 -2.04 15.16 1.00
N ARG A 277 -2.15 15.33 2.31
CA ARG A 277 -3.44 15.45 2.99
C ARG A 277 -4.16 16.72 2.55
N LEU A 278 -5.41 16.57 2.14
CA LEU A 278 -6.28 17.67 1.81
C LEU A 278 -6.85 18.33 3.06
N SER A 279 -7.13 19.63 2.96
CA SER A 279 -8.00 20.32 3.91
C SER A 279 -9.43 19.78 3.80
N LYS A 280 -10.29 20.10 4.77
CA LYS A 280 -11.70 19.70 4.70
C LYS A 280 -12.39 20.29 3.46
N SER A 281 -12.18 21.58 3.18
CA SER A 281 -12.79 22.24 2.03
C SER A 281 -12.30 21.68 0.69
N ASP A 282 -11.02 21.31 0.61
CA ASP A 282 -10.48 20.73 -0.63
C ASP A 282 -10.89 19.27 -0.79
N THR A 283 -11.10 18.56 0.32
CA THR A 283 -11.72 17.22 0.31
C THR A 283 -13.13 17.26 -0.27
N ASP A 284 -13.97 18.19 0.19
CA ASP A 284 -15.35 18.30 -0.29
C ASP A 284 -15.36 18.60 -1.80
N LYS A 285 -14.54 19.56 -2.26
CA LYS A 285 -14.38 19.86 -3.70
C LYS A 285 -13.88 18.68 -4.52
N ARG A 286 -12.88 17.94 -4.00
CA ARG A 286 -12.32 16.75 -4.67
C ARG A 286 -13.39 15.69 -4.88
N TRP A 287 -14.25 15.49 -3.87
CA TRP A 287 -15.37 14.56 -3.94
C TRP A 287 -16.47 15.01 -4.90
N ASP A 288 -16.92 16.27 -4.80
CA ASP A 288 -17.94 16.82 -5.70
C ASP A 288 -17.51 16.63 -7.17
N HIS A 289 -16.25 16.97 -7.45
CA HIS A 289 -15.67 16.83 -8.78
C HIS A 289 -15.59 15.37 -9.26
N TYR A 290 -15.15 14.46 -8.39
CA TYR A 290 -15.09 13.03 -8.70
C TYR A 290 -16.48 12.43 -8.95
N GLU A 291 -17.47 12.81 -8.15
CA GLU A 291 -18.85 12.34 -8.30
C GLU A 291 -19.49 12.84 -9.60
N ASP A 292 -19.24 14.09 -9.97
CA ASP A 292 -19.66 14.64 -11.26
C ASP A 292 -19.01 13.89 -12.43
N ALA A 293 -17.70 13.62 -12.37
CA ALA A 293 -17.00 12.83 -13.39
C ALA A 293 -17.57 11.39 -13.49
N VAL A 294 -17.87 10.74 -12.37
CA VAL A 294 -18.53 9.41 -12.33
C VAL A 294 -19.91 9.45 -12.97
N LYS A 295 -20.70 10.50 -12.68
CA LYS A 295 -22.03 10.67 -13.24
C LYS A 295 -21.99 10.87 -14.75
N ASP A 296 -21.08 11.70 -15.25
CA ASP A 296 -20.89 11.94 -16.68
C ASP A 296 -20.41 10.67 -17.38
N TYR A 297 -19.46 9.94 -16.78
CA TYR A 297 -18.99 8.66 -17.33
C TYR A 297 -20.12 7.62 -17.42
N LYS A 298 -20.97 7.50 -16.39
CA LYS A 298 -22.15 6.61 -16.43
C LYS A 298 -23.12 7.01 -17.55
N LYS A 299 -23.32 8.31 -17.77
CA LYS A 299 -24.16 8.83 -18.86
C LYS A 299 -23.59 8.48 -20.23
N GLU A 300 -22.28 8.63 -20.42
CA GLU A 300 -21.59 8.20 -21.65
C GLU A 300 -21.77 6.70 -21.89
N LEU A 301 -21.51 5.86 -20.88
CA LEU A 301 -21.69 4.41 -20.98
C LEU A 301 -23.12 4.04 -21.37
N LYS A 302 -24.12 4.73 -20.81
CA LYS A 302 -25.51 4.50 -21.18
C LYS A 302 -25.78 4.86 -22.63
N SER A 303 -25.27 5.99 -23.10
CA SER A 303 -25.36 6.38 -24.51
C SER A 303 -24.70 5.36 -25.45
N TYR A 304 -23.53 4.82 -25.09
CA TYR A 304 -22.90 3.76 -25.87
C TYR A 304 -23.72 2.46 -25.87
N SER A 305 -24.34 2.11 -24.74
CA SER A 305 -25.22 0.96 -24.67
C SER A 305 -26.44 1.11 -25.57
N ASP A 306 -27.08 2.27 -25.57
CA ASP A 306 -28.26 2.52 -26.39
C ASP A 306 -27.88 2.48 -27.89
N GLN A 307 -26.75 3.07 -28.28
CA GLN A 307 -26.21 2.98 -29.65
C GLN A 307 -25.87 1.53 -30.06
N TYR A 308 -25.33 0.73 -29.14
CA TYR A 308 -25.01 -0.67 -29.38
C TYR A 308 -26.28 -1.49 -29.59
N ASP A 309 -27.33 -1.22 -28.82
CA ASP A 309 -28.64 -1.87 -28.98
C ASP A 309 -29.28 -1.48 -30.32
N ASP A 310 -29.26 -0.20 -30.70
CA ASP A 310 -29.75 0.27 -32.01
C ASP A 310 -28.99 -0.40 -33.17
N PHE A 311 -27.67 -0.50 -33.08
CA PHE A 311 -26.85 -1.20 -34.07
C PHE A 311 -27.20 -2.69 -34.13
N LYS A 312 -27.28 -3.34 -32.96
CA LYS A 312 -27.62 -4.77 -32.86
C LYS A 312 -28.99 -5.06 -33.45
N ASP A 313 -29.97 -4.19 -33.22
CA ASP A 313 -31.32 -4.34 -33.77
C ASP A 313 -31.31 -4.09 -35.28
N TYR A 314 -30.58 -3.09 -35.76
CA TYR A 314 -30.42 -2.80 -37.19
C TYR A 314 -29.81 -3.97 -37.98
N TYR A 315 -28.76 -4.61 -37.45
CA TYR A 315 -28.12 -5.78 -38.09
C TYR A 315 -28.79 -7.11 -37.72
N GLY A 316 -29.56 -7.16 -36.64
CA GLY A 316 -30.34 -8.32 -36.20
C GLY A 316 -31.54 -8.63 -37.09
N TYR A 317 -32.03 -7.64 -37.86
CA TYR A 317 -33.10 -7.82 -38.85
C TYR A 317 -32.61 -8.21 -40.26
N GLY A 318 -31.30 -8.41 -40.47
CA GLY A 318 -30.71 -8.64 -41.80
C GLY A 318 -30.09 -10.01 -42.07
N TYR A 319 -29.91 -10.87 -41.07
CA TYR A 319 -29.31 -12.19 -41.25
C TYR A 319 -30.25 -13.29 -40.75
N SER A 320 -31.19 -13.66 -41.63
CA SER A 320 -31.77 -15.00 -41.62
C SER A 320 -30.69 -15.99 -42.05
N ASP A 321 -30.70 -17.14 -41.40
CA ASP A 321 -29.77 -18.25 -41.50
C ASP A 321 -29.34 -18.61 -42.93
N ASP A 322 -28.03 -18.54 -43.18
CA ASP A 322 -27.21 -19.50 -43.93
C ASP A 322 -25.98 -18.76 -44.45
N TYR A 323 -24.81 -19.05 -43.89
CA TYR A 323 -23.55 -19.29 -44.61
C TYR A 323 -22.46 -19.49 -43.57
N GLY A 324 -22.11 -20.76 -43.35
CA GLY A 324 -20.84 -21.11 -42.75
C GLY A 324 -19.71 -20.65 -43.66
N SER A 325 -18.74 -19.93 -43.11
CA SER A 325 -17.40 -19.88 -43.68
C SER A 325 -16.38 -19.46 -42.65
N ASP A 326 -15.39 -20.32 -42.47
CA ASP A 326 -14.08 -20.02 -41.92
C ASP A 326 -13.52 -18.71 -42.50
N SER A 327 -13.20 -17.76 -41.63
CA SER A 327 -12.28 -16.68 -41.99
C SER A 327 -11.41 -16.29 -40.80
N LYS A 328 -10.18 -16.82 -40.82
CA LYS A 328 -9.04 -16.21 -40.13
C LYS A 328 -8.87 -14.80 -40.68
N SER A 329 -8.86 -13.80 -39.80
CA SER A 329 -8.23 -12.51 -40.10
C SER A 329 -7.34 -12.08 -38.94
N SER A 330 -6.12 -11.71 -39.34
CA SER A 330 -5.02 -11.26 -38.51
C SER A 330 -4.99 -9.74 -38.42
N SER A 331 -4.61 -9.25 -37.23
CA SER A 331 -3.88 -8.00 -36.95
C SER A 331 -4.57 -6.65 -37.20
N SER A 332 -4.72 -5.88 -36.12
CA SER A 332 -3.94 -4.64 -36.00
C SER A 332 -3.74 -4.30 -34.52
N GLY A 333 -2.47 -4.28 -34.10
CA GLY A 333 -2.08 -3.85 -32.76
C GLY A 333 -2.21 -2.33 -32.64
N SER A 334 -2.85 -1.89 -31.57
CA SER A 334 -2.68 -0.55 -31.03
C SER A 334 -2.28 -0.71 -29.57
N SER A 335 -1.02 -0.43 -29.28
CA SER A 335 -0.46 -0.34 -27.94
C SER A 335 -1.21 0.71 -27.12
N LYS A 336 -2.01 0.28 -26.15
CA LYS A 336 -2.38 1.12 -25.00
C LYS A 336 -1.61 0.58 -23.81
N LYS A 337 -0.44 1.17 -23.56
CA LYS A 337 0.34 0.97 -22.34
C LYS A 337 -0.50 1.52 -21.17
N SER A 338 -0.75 0.65 -20.19
CA SER A 338 -0.81 0.96 -18.75
C SER A 338 -1.58 2.21 -18.30
N VAL A 339 -2.91 2.14 -18.29
CA VAL A 339 -3.73 2.95 -17.36
C VAL A 339 -4.01 2.17 -16.06
N ASP A 340 -3.72 0.87 -16.03
CA ASP A 340 -4.09 -0.05 -14.93
C ASP A 340 -3.10 -0.10 -13.76
N ARG A 341 -2.23 0.90 -13.56
CA ARG A 341 -1.26 0.94 -12.45
C ARG A 341 -1.36 2.24 -11.63
N ILE A 342 -2.52 2.50 -11.03
CA ILE A 342 -2.64 3.38 -9.87
C ILE A 342 -3.55 2.74 -8.82
#